data_AF-A0A1S1Y8D9-F1
#
_entry.id   AF-A0A1S1Y8D9-F1
#
_cell.length_a   1.000
_cell.length_b   1.000
_cell.length_c   1.000
_cell.angle_alpha   90.00
_cell.angle_beta   90.00
_cell.angle_gamma   90.00
#
_symmetry.space_group_name_H-M   'P 1'
#
loop_
_entity.id
_entity.type
_entity.pdbx_description
1 polymer ?
#
loop_
_entity_poly.entity_id
_entity_poly.type
_entity_poly.pdbx_seq_one_letter_code
_entity_poly.pdbx_strand_id
1 'polypeptide(L)'
;MSLEENTNDTENSSPAEEPNQPASVAEPAAAPVEAGAANALATILALKESNPKVFYGGVGGVALLLLLMIFSGGSNPKLPVHQQKPLVVGQSYVLKSPNTYDPNATVRLVGVPGSLAAYDDTEENDRDGACKHMPMNSPVKLLQIQNDTTDKNLVWAEVEITASGECQGRRAWTSGINLQ
;
A
#
# COMPACT_ATOMS: atom_id res chain seq x y z
N MET A 1 -59.56 22.84 -5.30
CA MET A 1 -60.20 23.24 -4.03
C MET A 1 -59.42 22.49 -2.95
N SER A 2 -58.30 23.04 -2.45
CA SER A 2 -58.20 24.19 -1.51
C SER A 2 -58.70 23.74 -0.13
N LEU A 3 -57.97 23.83 0.99
CA LEU A 3 -56.71 24.52 1.40
C LEU A 3 -55.88 23.53 2.29
N GLU A 4 -54.60 23.69 2.66
CA GLU A 4 -53.95 24.73 3.50
C GLU A 4 -54.72 24.92 4.85
N GLU A 5 -54.13 25.13 6.05
CA GLU A 5 -52.80 25.62 6.45
C GLU A 5 -52.56 25.45 7.97
N ASN A 6 -51.45 26.01 8.49
CA ASN A 6 -51.15 26.56 9.85
C ASN A 6 -51.85 25.98 11.13
N THR A 7 -51.17 25.53 12.20
CA THR A 7 -50.21 26.22 13.12
C THR A 7 -50.89 26.82 14.37
N ASN A 8 -50.33 26.47 15.54
CA ASN A 8 -50.25 27.19 16.81
C ASN A 8 -51.48 27.96 17.34
N ASP A 9 -51.91 27.61 18.56
CA ASP A 9 -52.40 28.60 19.50
C ASP A 9 -51.78 28.41 20.90
N THR A 10 -51.16 29.48 21.37
CA THR A 10 -50.65 29.71 22.72
C THR A 10 -51.78 30.24 23.58
N GLU A 11 -51.91 29.83 24.84
CA GLU A 11 -52.36 30.67 25.98
C GLU A 11 -52.32 29.82 27.28
N ASN A 12 -52.16 30.35 28.50
CA ASN A 12 -51.62 31.62 29.01
C ASN A 12 -51.66 31.52 30.56
N SER A 13 -50.57 31.82 31.28
CA SER A 13 -50.60 32.30 32.68
C SER A 13 -49.19 32.67 33.18
N SER A 14 -48.93 33.96 33.23
CA SER A 14 -47.89 34.67 34.01
C SER A 14 -48.62 35.70 34.90
N PRO A 15 -48.00 36.46 35.85
CA PRO A 15 -46.63 36.43 36.41
C PRO A 15 -46.68 36.02 37.92
N ALA A 16 -45.72 36.25 38.83
CA ALA A 16 -44.38 36.90 38.88
C ALA A 16 -43.51 36.12 39.93
N GLU A 17 -42.29 36.46 40.35
CA GLU A 17 -41.37 37.59 40.11
C GLU A 17 -39.90 37.13 40.38
N GLU A 18 -38.91 37.99 40.14
CA GLU A 18 -37.47 37.83 40.51
C GLU A 18 -37.09 38.94 41.54
N PRO A 19 -35.86 39.03 42.14
CA PRO A 19 -34.68 38.14 42.09
C PRO A 19 -33.95 37.90 43.45
N ASN A 20 -33.11 36.85 43.54
CA ASN A 20 -31.68 36.97 43.96
C ASN A 20 -30.85 35.67 43.99
N GLN A 21 -29.58 35.81 43.57
CA GLN A 21 -28.38 35.00 43.90
C GLN A 21 -28.36 33.45 43.77
N PRO A 22 -27.61 32.96 42.77
CA PRO A 22 -26.66 31.85 42.86
C PRO A 22 -25.21 32.38 42.92
N ALA A 23 -24.18 31.66 43.38
CA ALA A 23 -24.12 30.46 44.21
C ALA A 23 -22.74 30.40 44.89
N SER A 24 -22.59 29.62 45.96
CA SER A 24 -21.28 29.25 46.50
C SER A 24 -20.50 28.43 45.47
N VAL A 25 -19.25 28.79 45.20
CA VAL A 25 -18.28 27.94 44.50
C VAL A 25 -17.03 27.85 45.37
N ALA A 26 -16.81 26.65 45.94
CA ALA A 26 -15.60 26.33 46.68
C ALA A 26 -14.40 26.18 45.74
N GLU A 27 -13.20 26.41 46.26
CA GLU A 27 -11.94 26.19 45.54
C GLU A 27 -11.84 24.77 44.97
N PRO A 28 -11.43 24.60 43.69
CA PRO A 28 -10.91 23.33 43.22
C PRO A 28 -9.49 23.16 43.79
N ALA A 29 -9.37 22.40 44.87
CA ALA A 29 -8.08 22.01 45.43
C ALA A 29 -7.26 21.21 44.40
N ALA A 30 -6.30 21.87 43.74
CA ALA A 30 -5.38 21.23 42.81
C ALA A 30 -4.40 20.32 43.55
N ALA A 31 -4.21 19.10 43.06
CA ALA A 31 -3.25 18.17 43.62
C ALA A 31 -1.80 18.67 43.41
N PRO A 32 -0.89 18.48 44.38
CA PRO A 32 0.46 19.04 44.30
C PRO A 32 1.34 18.26 43.32
N VAL A 33 1.65 18.89 42.18
CA VAL A 33 2.61 18.38 41.18
C VAL A 33 3.88 19.27 41.09
N GLU A 34 4.15 20.07 42.14
CA GLU A 34 4.95 21.30 41.99
C GLU A 34 6.39 21.29 42.52
N ALA A 35 6.88 20.25 43.21
CA ALA A 35 8.24 20.29 43.76
C ALA A 35 9.37 20.21 42.70
N GLY A 36 9.15 19.50 41.58
CA GLY A 36 10.17 19.30 40.54
C GLY A 36 10.11 20.30 39.39
N ALA A 37 8.92 20.52 38.83
CA ALA A 37 8.74 21.32 37.61
C ALA A 37 8.98 22.81 37.83
N ALA A 38 8.51 23.38 38.96
CA ALA A 38 8.70 24.80 39.28
C ALA A 38 10.19 25.17 39.39
N ASN A 39 10.99 24.32 40.04
CA ASN A 39 12.43 24.51 40.19
C ASN A 39 13.20 24.40 38.86
N ALA A 40 12.79 23.50 37.97
CA ALA A 40 13.35 23.41 36.62
C ALA A 40 13.04 24.66 35.79
N LEU A 41 11.79 25.14 35.80
CA LEU A 41 11.38 26.36 35.09
C LEU A 41 12.10 27.61 35.61
N ALA A 42 12.22 27.76 36.93
CA ALA A 42 12.99 28.85 37.53
C ALA A 42 14.48 28.83 37.10
N THR A 43 15.09 27.64 37.03
CA THR A 43 16.48 27.48 36.57
C THR A 43 16.63 27.83 35.09
N ILE A 44 15.67 27.44 34.25
CA ILE A 44 15.65 27.75 32.80
C ILE A 44 15.48 29.26 32.56
N LEU A 45 14.62 29.93 33.33
CA LEU A 45 14.45 31.39 33.29
C LEU A 45 15.69 32.13 33.78
N ALA A 46 16.30 31.69 34.88
CA ALA A 46 17.58 32.23 35.36
C ALA A 46 18.73 32.03 34.34
N LEU A 47 18.68 30.96 33.53
CA LEU A 47 19.66 30.74 32.46
C LEU A 47 19.46 31.70 31.26
N LYS A 48 18.21 32.03 30.93
CA LYS A 48 17.88 33.08 29.94
C LYS A 48 18.45 34.44 30.34
N GLU A 49 18.32 34.80 31.62
CA GLU A 49 18.77 36.10 32.14
C GLU A 49 20.28 36.17 32.35
N SER A 50 20.88 35.14 32.93
CA SER A 50 22.33 35.10 33.17
C SER A 50 23.16 34.87 31.90
N ASN A 51 22.68 34.03 30.97
CA ASN A 51 23.44 33.58 29.81
C ASN A 51 22.56 33.43 28.55
N PRO A 52 22.01 34.54 28.00
CA PRO A 52 21.04 34.48 26.90
C PRO A 52 21.56 33.75 25.65
N LYS A 53 22.85 33.83 25.35
CA LYS A 53 23.48 33.11 24.22
C LYS A 53 23.34 31.58 24.35
N VAL A 54 23.48 31.05 25.57
CA VAL A 54 23.37 29.62 25.86
C VAL A 54 21.91 29.18 25.83
N PHE A 55 21.02 29.99 26.42
CA PHE A 55 19.58 29.73 26.42
C PHE A 55 19.00 29.68 24.99
N TYR A 56 19.18 30.73 24.19
CA TYR A 56 18.68 30.76 22.81
C TYR A 56 19.42 29.79 21.88
N GLY A 57 20.70 29.50 22.14
CA GLY A 57 21.45 28.44 21.47
C GLY A 57 20.85 27.04 21.73
N GLY A 58 20.47 26.74 22.98
CA GLY A 58 19.80 25.50 23.33
C GLY A 58 18.42 25.36 22.68
N VAL A 59 17.60 26.41 22.75
CA VAL A 59 16.29 26.45 22.07
C VAL A 59 16.44 26.26 20.56
N GLY A 60 17.39 26.95 19.92
CA GLY A 60 17.69 26.80 18.50
C GLY A 60 18.17 25.41 18.12
N GLY A 61 19.00 24.78 18.96
CA GLY A 61 19.49 23.41 18.75
C GLY A 61 18.37 22.36 18.82
N VAL A 62 17.45 22.49 19.80
CA VAL A 62 16.26 21.62 19.89
C VAL A 62 15.35 21.82 18.68
N ALA A 63 15.09 23.07 18.27
CA ALA A 63 14.28 23.37 17.09
C ALA A 63 14.90 22.80 15.80
N LEU A 64 16.23 22.89 15.64
CA LEU A 64 16.95 22.30 14.52
C LEU A 64 16.83 20.78 14.48
N LEU A 65 16.98 20.09 15.61
CA LEU A 65 16.81 18.64 15.68
C LEU A 65 15.39 18.20 15.34
N LEU A 66 14.38 18.93 15.81
CA LEU A 66 12.97 18.68 15.51
C LEU A 66 12.70 18.84 14.00
N LEU A 67 13.28 19.89 13.39
CA LEU A 67 13.22 20.14 11.96
C LEU A 67 13.93 19.02 11.17
N LEU A 68 15.12 18.59 11.59
CA LEU A 68 15.82 17.44 10.99
C LEU A 68 15.01 16.14 11.09
N MET A 69 14.27 15.89 12.17
CA MET A 69 13.40 14.71 12.26
C MET A 69 12.17 14.80 11.35
N ILE A 70 11.54 15.97 11.23
CA ILE A 70 10.37 16.18 10.35
C ILE A 70 10.77 16.09 8.86
N PHE A 71 11.93 16.63 8.49
CA PHE A 71 12.44 16.61 7.11
C PHE A 71 13.31 15.38 6.78
N SER A 72 13.63 14.53 7.78
CA SER A 72 14.18 13.19 7.58
C SER A 72 13.09 12.26 7.03
N GLY A 73 12.83 12.39 5.73
CA GLY A 73 11.77 11.66 5.02
C GLY A 73 11.74 10.18 5.37
N GLY A 74 10.55 9.68 5.72
CA GLY A 74 10.35 8.31 6.18
C GLY A 74 10.87 7.28 5.17
N SER A 75 11.40 6.17 5.69
CA SER A 75 11.84 5.06 4.85
C SER A 75 10.67 4.56 4.02
N ASN A 76 10.74 4.67 2.70
CA ASN A 76 9.83 3.96 1.79
C ASN A 76 10.03 2.46 2.05
N PRO A 77 9.07 1.73 2.64
CA PRO A 77 9.19 0.29 2.77
C PRO A 77 9.09 -0.27 1.36
N LYS A 78 10.22 -0.69 0.79
CA LYS A 78 10.21 -1.41 -0.47
C LYS A 78 9.33 -2.65 -0.26
N LEU A 79 8.23 -2.72 -1.01
CA LEU A 79 7.37 -3.90 -1.02
C LEU A 79 8.25 -5.15 -1.20
N PRO A 80 7.97 -6.26 -0.49
CA PRO A 80 8.77 -7.47 -0.61
C PRO A 80 8.76 -7.92 -2.07
N VAL A 81 9.89 -7.71 -2.76
CA VAL A 81 10.04 -8.06 -4.16
C VAL A 81 9.94 -9.58 -4.24
N HIS A 82 8.99 -10.08 -5.03
CA HIS A 82 8.80 -11.51 -5.18
C HIS A 82 10.09 -12.12 -5.72
N GLN A 83 10.83 -12.84 -4.88
CA GLN A 83 12.04 -13.53 -5.32
C GLN A 83 11.62 -14.71 -6.18
N GLN A 84 11.63 -14.50 -7.50
CA GLN A 84 11.56 -15.60 -8.45
C GLN A 84 12.73 -16.53 -8.18
N LYS A 85 12.42 -17.82 -7.98
CA LYS A 85 13.40 -18.88 -7.92
C LYS A 85 14.22 -18.84 -9.23
N PRO A 86 15.57 -18.92 -9.18
CA PRO A 86 16.38 -18.87 -10.38
C PRO A 86 15.98 -20.01 -11.33
N LEU A 87 15.64 -19.64 -12.56
CA LEU A 87 15.30 -20.57 -13.63
C LEU A 87 16.57 -21.23 -14.17
N VAL A 88 16.55 -22.55 -14.32
CA VAL A 88 17.69 -23.38 -14.72
C VAL A 88 17.34 -24.10 -16.00
N VAL A 89 18.01 -23.74 -17.08
CA VAL A 89 17.82 -24.35 -18.41
C VAL A 89 18.01 -25.86 -18.34
N GLY A 90 17.14 -26.59 -19.04
CA GLY A 90 17.11 -28.05 -19.09
C GLY A 90 16.22 -28.71 -18.02
N GLN A 91 15.83 -27.99 -16.96
CA GLN A 91 14.92 -28.50 -15.93
C GLN A 91 13.45 -28.52 -16.40
N SER A 92 12.67 -29.38 -15.75
CA SER A 92 11.22 -29.42 -15.89
C SER A 92 10.56 -28.51 -14.85
N TYR A 93 9.51 -27.81 -15.28
CA TYR A 93 8.71 -26.86 -14.51
C TYR A 93 7.22 -27.12 -14.76
N VAL A 94 6.35 -26.52 -13.95
CA VAL A 94 4.91 -26.46 -14.24
C VAL A 94 4.47 -25.04 -14.57
N LEU A 95 3.58 -24.90 -15.56
CA LEU A 95 2.95 -23.62 -15.90
C LEU A 95 1.93 -23.24 -14.82
N LYS A 96 2.07 -22.06 -14.22
CA LYS A 96 1.08 -21.48 -13.30
C LYS A 96 0.95 -19.98 -13.54
N SER A 97 -0.26 -19.43 -13.41
CA SER A 97 -0.45 -17.99 -13.46
C SER A 97 -0.32 -17.40 -12.04
N PRO A 98 0.63 -16.48 -11.77
CA PRO A 98 0.74 -15.84 -10.45
C PRO A 98 -0.37 -14.82 -10.17
N ASN A 99 -1.17 -14.47 -11.20
CA ASN A 99 -2.17 -13.41 -11.14
C ASN A 99 -3.59 -13.93 -10.81
N THR A 100 -3.77 -15.24 -10.62
CA THR A 100 -5.07 -15.83 -10.29
C THR A 100 -4.92 -17.10 -9.45
N TYR A 101 -5.93 -17.37 -8.63
CA TYR A 101 -6.05 -18.60 -7.84
C TYR A 101 -7.10 -19.57 -8.41
N ASP A 102 -7.74 -19.23 -9.53
CA ASP A 102 -8.70 -20.11 -10.21
C ASP A 102 -7.97 -21.32 -10.83
N PRO A 103 -8.25 -22.57 -10.42
CA PRO A 103 -7.60 -23.75 -10.96
C PRO A 103 -7.89 -23.98 -12.46
N ASN A 104 -8.95 -23.39 -13.01
CA ASN A 104 -9.32 -23.53 -14.43
C ASN A 104 -8.67 -22.48 -15.33
N ALA A 105 -7.94 -21.50 -14.77
CA ALA A 105 -7.28 -20.48 -15.57
C ALA A 105 -6.19 -21.08 -16.47
N THR A 106 -6.03 -20.50 -17.66
CA THR A 106 -4.99 -20.86 -18.61
C THR A 106 -3.75 -19.98 -18.45
N VAL A 107 -2.60 -20.53 -18.81
CA VAL A 107 -1.35 -19.79 -19.01
C VAL A 107 -1.16 -19.59 -20.50
N ARG A 108 -1.06 -18.32 -20.90
CA ARG A 108 -0.85 -17.92 -22.29
C ARG A 108 0.61 -18.15 -22.70
N LEU A 109 0.77 -18.77 -23.86
CA LEU A 109 2.03 -19.09 -24.54
C LEU A 109 2.07 -18.37 -25.88
N VAL A 110 3.24 -17.87 -26.26
CA VAL A 110 3.41 -17.01 -27.44
C VAL A 110 4.55 -17.45 -28.34
N GLY A 111 4.53 -17.08 -29.62
CA GLY A 111 5.57 -17.50 -30.59
C GLY A 111 6.90 -16.76 -30.43
N VAL A 112 6.91 -15.57 -29.83
CA VAL A 112 8.06 -14.66 -29.76
C VAL A 112 8.12 -14.01 -28.37
N PRO A 113 9.29 -13.89 -27.71
CA PRO A 113 9.40 -13.17 -26.45
C PRO A 113 8.90 -11.72 -26.59
N GLY A 114 8.24 -11.18 -25.56
CA GLY A 114 7.64 -9.84 -25.59
C GLY A 114 6.26 -9.74 -26.24
N SER A 115 5.87 -10.66 -27.14
CA SER A 115 4.58 -10.54 -27.86
C SER A 115 3.34 -10.84 -27.01
N LEU A 116 3.50 -11.17 -25.72
CA LEU A 116 2.42 -11.42 -24.77
C LEU A 116 1.50 -10.19 -24.58
N ALA A 117 2.07 -8.98 -24.67
CA ALA A 117 1.35 -7.71 -24.54
C ALA A 117 0.66 -7.25 -25.84
N ALA A 118 1.00 -7.86 -26.98
CA ALA A 118 0.44 -7.55 -28.30
C ALA A 118 -0.63 -8.56 -28.75
N TYR A 119 -0.97 -9.52 -27.89
CA TYR A 119 -1.88 -10.63 -28.16
C TYR A 119 -3.27 -10.26 -27.60
N ASP A 120 -4.27 -10.31 -28.47
CA ASP A 120 -5.64 -9.86 -28.22
C ASP A 120 -6.61 -11.06 -28.23
N ASP A 121 -7.30 -11.32 -27.12
CA ASP A 121 -8.25 -12.45 -27.04
C ASP A 121 -9.56 -12.22 -27.82
N THR A 122 -9.73 -11.05 -28.45
CA THR A 122 -10.85 -10.78 -29.38
C THR A 122 -10.58 -11.26 -30.81
N GLU A 123 -9.32 -11.51 -31.17
CA GLU A 123 -8.92 -12.03 -32.49
C GLU A 123 -9.00 -13.57 -32.52
N GLU A 124 -9.72 -14.12 -33.51
CA GLU A 124 -10.03 -15.57 -33.62
C GLU A 124 -8.78 -16.45 -33.54
N ASN A 125 -7.70 -16.05 -34.21
CA ASN A 125 -6.42 -16.78 -34.22
C ASN A 125 -5.74 -16.82 -32.84
N ASP A 126 -5.94 -15.80 -32.01
CA ASP A 126 -5.38 -15.67 -30.68
C ASP A 126 -6.27 -16.32 -29.61
N ARG A 127 -7.58 -16.40 -29.88
CA ARG A 127 -8.54 -17.14 -29.07
C ARG A 127 -8.44 -18.65 -29.23
N ASP A 128 -8.43 -19.14 -30.47
CA ASP A 128 -8.53 -20.57 -30.81
C ASP A 128 -7.20 -21.19 -31.29
N GLY A 129 -6.10 -20.44 -31.22
CA GLY A 129 -4.78 -20.93 -31.60
C GLY A 129 -4.34 -22.12 -30.75
N ALA A 130 -4.34 -23.32 -31.35
CA ALA A 130 -3.97 -24.56 -30.68
C ALA A 130 -2.62 -24.44 -29.96
N CYS A 131 -2.64 -24.70 -28.65
CA CYS A 131 -1.50 -24.63 -27.72
C CYS A 131 -1.04 -23.23 -27.30
N LYS A 132 -1.76 -22.16 -27.66
CA LYS A 132 -1.51 -20.82 -27.10
C LYS A 132 -2.06 -20.68 -25.67
N HIS A 133 -3.17 -21.35 -25.34
CA HIS A 133 -3.74 -21.38 -23.99
C HIS A 133 -3.54 -22.76 -23.37
N MET A 134 -2.58 -22.89 -22.44
CA MET A 134 -2.32 -24.15 -21.73
C MET A 134 -3.00 -24.17 -20.36
N PRO A 135 -3.57 -25.29 -19.89
CA PRO A 135 -4.17 -25.37 -18.57
C PRO A 135 -3.12 -25.25 -17.46
N MET A 136 -3.55 -24.77 -16.29
CA MET A 136 -2.72 -24.68 -15.09
C MET A 136 -2.07 -26.04 -14.73
N ASN A 137 -0.86 -25.99 -14.21
CA ASN A 137 0.00 -27.13 -13.84
C ASN A 137 0.48 -28.00 -15.02
N SER A 138 0.32 -27.55 -16.27
CA SER A 138 0.88 -28.23 -17.44
C SER A 138 2.41 -28.38 -17.31
N PRO A 139 2.97 -29.59 -17.43
CA PRO A 139 4.40 -29.80 -17.35
C PRO A 139 5.09 -29.31 -18.63
N VAL A 140 6.21 -28.61 -18.43
CA VAL A 140 7.04 -28.05 -19.50
C VAL A 140 8.52 -28.20 -19.16
N LYS A 141 9.39 -28.16 -20.18
CA LYS A 141 10.84 -28.17 -20.03
C LYS A 141 11.43 -26.85 -20.50
N LEU A 142 12.27 -26.22 -19.68
CA LEU A 142 12.91 -24.96 -20.02
C LEU A 142 14.06 -25.17 -21.03
N LEU A 143 13.99 -24.52 -22.19
CA LEU A 143 14.98 -24.62 -23.27
C LEU A 143 15.99 -23.48 -23.28
N GLN A 144 15.53 -22.24 -23.09
CA GLN A 144 16.39 -21.06 -22.98
C GLN A 144 15.68 -19.94 -22.22
N ILE A 145 16.46 -18.94 -21.83
CA ILE A 145 16.03 -17.75 -21.11
C ILE A 145 16.54 -16.54 -21.88
N GLN A 146 15.69 -15.53 -22.07
CA GLN A 146 16.07 -14.23 -22.62
C GLN A 146 15.51 -13.13 -21.72
N ASN A 147 16.35 -12.16 -21.34
CA ASN A 147 15.88 -10.97 -20.63
C ASN A 147 15.18 -10.04 -21.62
N ASP A 148 14.14 -9.34 -21.17
CA ASP A 148 13.48 -8.33 -21.99
C ASP A 148 14.44 -7.17 -22.33
N THR A 149 14.27 -6.58 -23.51
CA THR A 149 15.12 -5.47 -23.98
C THR A 149 14.76 -4.14 -23.32
N THR A 150 13.56 -4.02 -22.74
CA THR A 150 13.04 -2.82 -22.09
C THR A 150 13.11 -2.88 -20.56
N ASP A 151 12.88 -4.04 -19.95
CA ASP A 151 13.04 -4.26 -18.50
C ASP A 151 13.93 -5.46 -18.16
N LYS A 152 15.07 -5.18 -17.52
CA LYS A 152 16.05 -6.21 -17.11
C LYS A 152 15.53 -7.16 -16.03
N ASN A 153 14.43 -6.82 -15.36
CA ASN A 153 13.77 -7.67 -14.36
C ASN A 153 12.75 -8.62 -15.01
N LEU A 154 12.30 -8.33 -16.24
CA LEU A 154 11.38 -9.18 -16.98
C LEU A 154 12.18 -10.23 -17.75
N VAL A 155 11.82 -11.49 -17.52
CA VAL A 155 12.52 -12.65 -18.08
C VAL A 155 11.53 -13.45 -18.92
N TRP A 156 11.88 -13.71 -20.18
CA TRP A 156 11.15 -14.59 -21.08
C TRP A 156 11.81 -15.97 -21.09
N ALA A 157 10.98 -17.01 -21.06
CA ALA A 157 11.41 -18.40 -21.06
C ALA A 157 10.86 -19.12 -22.30
N GLU A 158 11.73 -19.71 -23.11
CA GLU A 158 11.29 -20.67 -24.13
C GLU A 158 11.11 -22.03 -23.46
N VAL A 159 9.94 -22.60 -23.61
CA VAL A 159 9.56 -23.88 -23.01
C VAL A 159 9.10 -24.87 -24.08
N GLU A 160 9.51 -26.13 -23.91
CA GLU A 160 8.97 -27.27 -24.64
C GLU A 160 7.84 -27.88 -23.82
N ILE A 161 6.67 -28.03 -24.43
CA ILE A 161 5.50 -28.61 -23.76
C ILE A 161 5.70 -30.13 -23.62
N THR A 162 5.78 -30.62 -22.38
CA THR A 162 5.94 -32.06 -22.11
C THR A 162 4.62 -32.72 -21.69
N ALA A 163 3.54 -31.93 -21.57
CA ALA A 163 2.18 -32.42 -21.40
C ALA A 163 1.76 -33.31 -22.59
N SER A 164 1.09 -34.43 -22.28
CA SER A 164 0.51 -35.33 -23.29
C SER A 164 -0.66 -34.67 -24.04
N GLY A 165 -0.61 -34.67 -25.37
CA GLY A 165 -1.66 -34.13 -26.23
C GLY A 165 -1.12 -33.52 -27.52
N GLU A 166 -1.96 -32.80 -28.27
CA GLU A 166 -1.62 -32.16 -29.56
C GLU A 166 -0.52 -31.09 -29.48
N CYS A 167 -0.21 -30.67 -28.24
CA CYS A 167 0.79 -29.66 -27.90
C CYS A 167 2.14 -30.25 -27.52
N GLN A 168 2.25 -31.57 -27.34
CA GLN A 168 3.48 -32.22 -26.90
C GLN A 168 4.64 -31.95 -27.87
N GLY A 169 5.81 -31.58 -27.33
CA GLY A 169 7.01 -31.25 -28.11
C GLY A 169 6.96 -29.89 -28.80
N ARG A 170 5.84 -29.15 -28.77
CA ARG A 170 5.80 -27.78 -29.28
C ARG A 170 6.61 -26.85 -28.37
N ARG A 171 7.26 -25.88 -29.00
CA ARG A 171 8.00 -24.81 -28.33
C ARG A 171 7.20 -23.52 -28.35
N ALA A 172 7.21 -22.82 -27.23
CA ALA A 172 6.61 -21.50 -27.12
C ALA A 172 7.31 -20.70 -26.02
N TRP A 173 7.06 -19.40 -26.02
CA TRP A 173 7.57 -18.47 -25.02
C TRP A 173 6.49 -18.16 -23.97
N THR A 174 6.94 -17.96 -22.73
CA THR A 174 6.09 -17.43 -21.66
C THR A 174 6.93 -16.54 -20.74
N SER A 175 6.29 -15.79 -19.85
CA SER A 175 7.02 -15.04 -18.83
C SER A 175 7.57 -16.01 -17.77
N GLY A 176 8.81 -15.80 -17.33
CA GLY A 176 9.47 -16.62 -16.32
C GLY A 176 8.77 -16.61 -14.95
N ILE A 177 7.85 -15.67 -14.70
CA ILE A 177 6.98 -15.69 -13.50
C ILE A 177 5.99 -16.86 -13.52
N ASN A 178 5.72 -17.42 -14.71
CA ASN A 178 4.75 -18.50 -14.90
C ASN A 178 5.34 -19.90 -14.67
N LEU A 179 6.63 -20.01 -14.32
CA LEU A 179 7.33 -21.28 -14.10
C LEU A 179 7.59 -21.50 -12.61
N GLN A 180 7.18 -22.67 -12.10
CA GLN A 180 7.41 -23.11 -10.70
C GLN A 180 8.03 -24.51 -10.64
#